data_AF-A0A7Z2SVH4-F1
#
_entry.id   AF-A0A7Z2SVH4-F1
#
_cell.length_a   1.000
_cell.length_b   1.000
_cell.length_c   1.000
_cell.angle_alpha   90.00
_cell.angle_beta   90.00
_cell.angle_gamma   90.00
#
_symmetry.space_group_name_H-M   'P 1'
#
loop_
_entity.id
_entity.type
_entity.pdbx_description
1 polymer ?
#
loop_
_entity_poly.entity_id
_entity_poly.type
_entity_poly.pdbx_seq_one_letter_code
_entity_poly.pdbx_strand_id
1 'polypeptide(L)'
;MVKHQRLVRDYVPNQLESEGKSFRTRTLETEEYEHLLRNRLKEEVDAYHQTEENRHALTALADILEVVHALSYTHGASIEELEHIRQHRRKVMGGFLTKTLLIDAGE
;
A
#
# COMPACT_ATOMS: atom_id res chain seq x y z
N MET A 1 -9.26 -23.09 -12.27
CA MET A 1 -8.87 -22.11 -11.23
C MET A 1 -8.00 -21.06 -11.89
N VAL A 2 -8.48 -19.82 -11.96
CA VAL A 2 -7.65 -18.73 -12.46
C VAL A 2 -6.55 -18.48 -11.40
N LYS A 3 -5.28 -18.59 -11.80
CA LYS A 3 -4.15 -18.36 -10.91
C LYS A 3 -3.91 -16.85 -10.80
N HIS A 4 -4.48 -16.23 -9.78
CA HIS A 4 -4.03 -14.90 -9.33
C HIS A 4 -3.15 -15.11 -8.11
N GLN A 5 -1.83 -15.22 -8.34
CA GLN A 5 -0.86 -15.23 -7.25
C GLN A 5 -0.75 -13.79 -6.75
N ARG A 6 -1.06 -13.56 -5.47
CA ARG A 6 -0.93 -12.25 -4.84
C ARG A 6 -0.47 -12.41 -3.40
N LEU A 7 0.20 -11.38 -2.90
CA LEU A 7 0.49 -11.26 -1.47
C LEU A 7 -0.81 -10.97 -0.71
N VAL A 8 -1.03 -11.68 0.39
CA VAL A 8 -2.18 -11.49 1.28
C VAL A 8 -1.71 -11.22 2.70
N ARG A 9 -2.56 -10.57 3.51
CA ARG A 9 -2.29 -10.36 4.94
C ARG A 9 -2.42 -11.66 5.74
N ASP A 10 -1.80 -11.67 6.90
CA ASP A 10 -1.62 -12.86 7.76
C ASP A 10 -2.92 -13.60 8.10
N TYR A 11 -4.02 -12.87 8.30
CA TYR A 11 -5.32 -13.45 8.65
C TYR A 11 -6.23 -13.79 7.47
N VAL A 12 -5.82 -13.48 6.24
CA VAL A 12 -6.62 -13.83 5.04
C VAL A 12 -6.80 -15.35 4.90
N PRO A 13 -5.77 -16.21 5.11
CA PRO A 13 -5.96 -17.66 5.14
C PRO A 13 -7.03 -18.12 6.13
N ASN A 14 -7.03 -17.59 7.36
CA ASN A 14 -8.03 -17.94 8.38
C ASN A 14 -9.44 -17.51 7.98
N GLN A 15 -9.57 -16.32 7.37
CA GLN A 15 -10.84 -15.87 6.83
C GLN A 15 -11.34 -16.81 5.73
N LEU A 16 -10.50 -17.18 4.77
CA LEU A 16 -10.86 -18.11 3.69
C LEU A 16 -11.28 -19.48 4.22
N GLU A 17 -10.59 -19.98 5.24
CA GLU A 17 -10.95 -21.23 5.92
C GLU A 17 -12.34 -21.12 6.58
N SER A 18 -12.61 -20.01 7.28
CA SER A 18 -13.91 -19.77 7.91
C SER A 18 -15.07 -19.66 6.90
N GLU A 19 -14.76 -19.23 5.67
CA GLU A 19 -15.68 -19.18 4.53
C GLU A 19 -15.82 -20.53 3.80
N GLY A 20 -15.12 -21.58 4.27
CA GLY A 20 -15.12 -22.92 3.66
C GLY A 20 -14.45 -22.98 2.29
N LYS A 21 -13.57 -22.02 1.96
CA LYS A 21 -12.89 -21.95 0.66
C LYS A 21 -11.59 -22.75 0.67
N SER A 22 -11.40 -23.58 -0.35
CA SER A 22 -10.12 -24.27 -0.57
C SER A 22 -9.06 -23.31 -1.12
N PHE A 23 -7.89 -23.24 -0.48
CA PHE A 23 -6.77 -22.40 -0.93
C PHE A 23 -5.42 -23.12 -0.76
N ARG A 24 -4.36 -22.54 -1.33
CA ARG A 24 -2.96 -22.94 -1.11
C ARG A 24 -2.13 -21.70 -0.85
N THR A 25 -1.30 -21.73 0.19
CA THR A 25 -0.34 -20.67 0.52
C THR A 25 1.07 -21.24 0.60
N ARG A 26 2.06 -20.37 0.56
CA ARG A 26 3.45 -20.66 0.95
C ARG A 26 4.07 -19.39 1.50
N THR A 27 5.09 -19.54 2.33
CA THR A 27 5.94 -18.42 2.75
C THR A 27 6.85 -17.99 1.59
N LEU A 28 7.11 -16.68 1.51
CA LEU A 28 7.95 -16.07 0.48
C LEU A 28 9.37 -15.89 1.00
N GLU A 29 10.35 -15.99 0.11
CA GLU A 29 11.71 -15.55 0.38
C GLU A 29 11.80 -14.02 0.31
N THR A 30 12.83 -13.42 0.93
CA THR A 30 12.95 -11.96 1.07
C THR A 30 12.83 -11.20 -0.26
N GLU A 31 13.59 -11.59 -1.29
CA GLU A 31 13.58 -10.91 -2.59
C GLU A 31 12.21 -10.97 -3.27
N GLU A 32 11.54 -12.13 -3.18
CA GLU A 32 10.20 -12.31 -3.74
C GLU A 32 9.15 -11.53 -2.97
N TYR A 33 9.26 -11.50 -1.64
CA TYR A 33 8.40 -10.71 -0.76
C TYR A 33 8.48 -9.22 -1.08
N GLU A 34 9.68 -8.67 -1.24
CA GLU A 34 9.89 -7.27 -1.62
C GLU A 34 9.27 -6.95 -2.98
N HIS A 35 9.46 -7.82 -3.96
CA HIS A 35 8.86 -7.67 -5.29
C HIS A 35 7.33 -7.68 -5.22
N LEU A 36 6.76 -8.65 -4.50
CA LEU A 36 5.31 -8.79 -4.37
C LEU A 36 4.67 -7.66 -3.54
N LEU A 37 5.37 -7.09 -2.55
CA LEU A 37 4.91 -5.90 -1.83
C LEU A 37 4.80 -4.67 -2.74
N ARG A 38 5.77 -4.47 -3.65
CA ARG A 38 5.70 -3.36 -4.63
C ARG A 38 4.52 -3.55 -5.59
N ASN A 39 4.30 -4.78 -6.05
CA ASN A 39 3.11 -5.09 -6.86
C ASN A 39 1.82 -4.87 -6.06
N ARG A 40 1.80 -5.24 -4.78
CA ARG A 40 0.65 -5.02 -3.89
C ARG A 40 0.35 -3.53 -3.74
N LEU A 41 1.36 -2.68 -3.58
CA LEU A 41 1.16 -1.22 -3.53
C LEU A 41 0.48 -0.71 -4.80
N LYS A 42 0.91 -1.20 -5.97
CA LYS A 42 0.28 -0.85 -7.25
C LYS A 42 -1.19 -1.27 -7.29
N GLU A 43 -1.49 -2.51 -6.90
CA GLU A 43 -2.88 -3.01 -6.86
C GLU A 43 -3.79 -2.13 -6.00
N GLU A 44 -3.33 -1.71 -4.80
CA GLU A 44 -4.15 -0.89 -3.90
C GLU A 44 -4.31 0.56 -4.40
N VAL A 45 -3.29 1.12 -5.06
CA VAL A 45 -3.39 2.42 -5.73
C VAL A 45 -4.37 2.35 -6.92
N ASP A 46 -4.30 1.29 -7.72
CA ASP A 46 -5.24 1.06 -8.82
C ASP A 46 -6.68 0.90 -8.29
N ALA A 47 -6.86 0.20 -7.17
CA ALA A 47 -8.16 0.06 -6.50
C ALA A 47 -8.70 1.40 -5.99
N TYR A 48 -7.85 2.24 -5.38
CA TYR A 48 -8.22 3.61 -4.99
C TYR A 48 -8.69 4.42 -6.20
N HIS A 49 -7.98 4.36 -7.33
CA HIS A 49 -8.37 5.08 -8.55
C HIS A 49 -9.70 4.60 -9.16
N GLN A 50 -10.04 3.32 -9.01
CA GLN A 50 -11.27 2.72 -9.54
C GLN A 50 -12.48 2.92 -8.63
N THR A 51 -12.28 3.50 -7.45
CA THR A 51 -13.34 3.61 -6.45
C THR A 51 -14.07 4.95 -6.56
N GLU A 52 -15.39 4.90 -6.80
CA GLU A 52 -16.25 6.10 -6.88
C GLU A 52 -16.80 6.54 -5.51
N GLU A 53 -16.99 5.59 -4.58
CA GLU A 53 -17.58 5.86 -3.27
C GLU A 53 -16.52 6.24 -2.23
N ASN A 54 -16.68 7.40 -1.58
CA ASN A 54 -15.75 7.90 -0.56
C ASN A 54 -15.41 6.88 0.54
N ARG A 55 -16.39 6.06 0.97
CA ARG A 55 -16.16 5.07 2.02
C ARG A 55 -15.23 3.95 1.55
N HIS A 56 -15.43 3.45 0.34
CA HIS A 56 -14.54 2.45 -0.25
C HIS A 56 -13.15 3.04 -0.54
N ALA A 57 -13.08 4.33 -0.91
CA ALA A 57 -11.80 5.00 -1.15
C ALA A 57 -10.97 5.10 0.15
N LEU A 58 -11.63 5.34 1.29
CA LEU A 58 -10.96 5.29 2.60
C LEU A 58 -10.41 3.90 2.93
N THR A 59 -11.12 2.82 2.57
CA THR A 59 -10.62 1.45 2.73
C THR A 59 -9.37 1.23 1.89
N ALA A 60 -9.39 1.60 0.61
CA ALA A 60 -8.22 1.49 -0.27
C ALA A 60 -7.03 2.32 0.25
N LEU A 61 -7.27 3.53 0.77
CA LEU A 61 -6.23 4.35 1.40
C LEU A 61 -5.64 3.70 2.66
N ALA A 62 -6.47 3.05 3.48
CA ALA A 62 -6.00 2.28 4.63
C ALA A 62 -5.16 1.07 4.19
N ASP A 63 -5.55 0.42 3.08
CA ASP A 63 -4.80 -0.69 2.53
C ASP A 63 -3.45 -0.26 1.94
N ILE A 64 -3.40 0.89 1.27
CA ILE A 64 -2.15 1.54 0.84
C ILE A 64 -1.27 1.84 2.05
N LEU A 65 -1.83 2.37 3.14
CA LEU A 65 -1.07 2.71 4.34
C LEU A 65 -0.41 1.46 4.95
N GLU A 66 -1.14 0.34 5.04
CA GLU A 66 -0.57 -0.92 5.53
C GLU A 66 0.58 -1.42 4.66
N VAL A 67 0.48 -1.28 3.33
CA VAL A 67 1.57 -1.66 2.42
C VAL A 67 2.78 -0.72 2.60
N VAL A 68 2.56 0.57 2.84
CA VAL A 68 3.62 1.54 3.15
C VAL A 68 4.32 1.18 4.47
N HIS A 69 3.58 0.73 5.49
CA HIS A 69 4.17 0.21 6.72
C HIS A 69 5.09 -0.97 6.43
N ALA A 70 4.62 -2.00 5.71
CA ALA A 70 5.44 -3.15 5.36
C ALA A 70 6.68 -2.77 4.53
N LEU A 71 6.53 -1.87 3.56
CA LEU A 71 7.64 -1.38 2.74
C LEU A 71 8.65 -0.56 3.53
N SER A 72 8.27 0.13 4.62
CA SER A 72 9.25 0.86 5.44
C SER A 72 10.33 -0.10 5.97
N TYR A 73 9.90 -1.26 6.50
CA TYR A 73 10.79 -2.29 7.02
C TYR A 73 11.65 -2.94 5.94
N THR A 74 11.12 -3.16 4.73
CA THR A 74 11.94 -3.70 3.62
C THR A 74 13.05 -2.74 3.18
N HIS A 75 12.90 -1.44 3.44
CA HIS A 75 13.96 -0.45 3.19
C HIS A 75 14.88 -0.25 4.41
N GLY A 76 14.80 -1.12 5.43
CA GLY A 76 15.64 -1.07 6.62
C GLY A 76 15.29 0.07 7.58
N ALA A 77 14.08 0.64 7.47
CA ALA A 77 13.62 1.72 8.31
C ALA A 77 12.34 1.32 9.08
N SER A 78 12.04 2.01 10.16
CA SER A 78 10.74 1.89 10.84
C SER A 78 9.70 2.82 10.23
N ILE A 79 8.42 2.60 10.57
CA ILE A 79 7.36 3.53 10.17
C ILE A 79 7.53 4.91 10.81
N GLU A 80 8.06 4.97 12.04
CA GLU A 80 8.35 6.22 12.73
C GLU A 80 9.43 7.03 12.00
N GLU A 81 10.47 6.36 11.48
CA GLU A 81 11.50 7.01 10.66
C GLU A 81 10.92 7.56 9.35
N LEU A 82 10.08 6.78 8.66
CA LEU A 82 9.36 7.25 7.47
C LEU A 82 8.47 8.47 7.78
N GLU A 83 7.77 8.43 8.91
CA GLU A 83 6.91 9.53 9.35
C GLU A 83 7.73 10.79 9.70
N HIS A 84 8.91 10.64 10.33
CA HIS A 84 9.85 11.74 10.55
C HIS A 84 10.28 12.39 9.23
N ILE A 85 10.62 11.58 8.22
CA ILE A 85 10.96 12.06 6.86
C ILE A 85 9.77 12.81 6.26
N ARG A 86 8.55 12.26 6.33
CA ARG A 86 7.32 12.90 5.81
C ARG A 86 7.06 14.24 6.50
N GLN A 87 7.22 14.32 7.82
CA GLN A 87 7.04 15.55 8.59
C GLN A 87 8.07 16.62 8.23
N HIS A 88 9.34 16.24 8.07
CA HIS A 88 10.38 17.17 7.63
C HIS A 88 10.05 17.74 6.25
N ARG A 89 9.70 16.86 5.29
CA ARG A 89 9.24 17.27 3.94
C ARG A 89 8.02 18.20 4.02
N ARG A 90 7.06 17.93 4.90
CA ARG A 90 5.88 18.79 5.10
C ARG A 90 6.22 20.17 5.67
N LYS A 91 7.25 20.28 6.52
CA LYS A 91 7.73 21.58 7.04
C LYS A 91 8.37 22.43 5.93
N VAL A 92 9.13 21.79 5.04
CA VAL A 92 9.88 22.48 3.97
C VAL A 92 8.98 22.80 2.77
N MET A 93 8.16 21.86 2.32
CA MET A 93 7.36 21.97 1.09
C MET A 93 5.87 22.24 1.35
N GLY A 94 5.44 22.27 2.61
CA GLY A 94 4.02 22.31 2.95
C GLY A 94 3.31 20.97 2.67
N GLY A 95 1.99 21.04 2.54
CA GLY A 95 1.15 19.94 2.09
C GLY A 95 0.13 20.44 1.08
N PHE A 96 -0.82 19.58 0.68
CA PHE A 96 -1.80 19.90 -0.36
C PHE A 96 -2.98 20.78 0.12
N LEU A 97 -2.82 21.56 1.20
CA LEU A 97 -3.90 22.35 1.81
C LEU A 97 -4.34 23.54 0.95
N THR A 98 -3.42 24.14 0.19
CA THR A 98 -3.70 25.30 -0.66
C THR A 98 -4.33 24.93 -2.01
N LYS A 99 -4.39 23.63 -2.35
CA LYS A 99 -4.96 23.11 -3.62
C LYS A 99 -4.36 23.75 -4.87
N THR A 100 -3.07 24.07 -4.83
CA THR A 100 -2.35 24.75 -5.91
C THR A 100 -1.95 23.77 -7.01
N LEU A 101 -2.35 24.06 -8.26
CA LEU A 101 -1.88 23.38 -9.47
C LEU A 101 -0.77 24.23 -10.11
N LEU A 102 0.39 23.63 -10.36
CA LEU A 102 1.44 24.24 -11.19
C LEU A 102 1.04 24.10 -12.66
N ILE A 103 0.98 25.22 -13.40
CA ILE A 103 0.59 25.23 -14.82
C ILE A 103 1.83 25.13 -15.72
N ASP A 104 2.84 25.94 -15.44
CA ASP A 104 4.16 25.91 -16.06
C ASP A 104 5.21 26.39 -15.05
N ALA A 105 6.46 26.04 -15.33
CA ALA A 105 7.64 26.60 -14.68
C ALA A 105 8.68 26.81 -15.77
N GLY A 106 9.15 28.05 -15.92
CA GLY A 106 10.25 28.37 -16.81
C GLY A 106 11.60 27.92 -16.24
N GLU A 107 12.63 27.92 -17.08
CA GLU A 107 14.03 27.97 -16.63
C GLU A 107 14.38 29.31 -15.98
#